data_AF-A0A2D8UE00-F1
#
_entry.id   AF-A0A2D8UE00-F1
#
_cell.length_a   1.000
_cell.length_b   1.000
_cell.length_c   1.000
_cell.angle_alpha   90.00
_cell.angle_beta   90.00
_cell.angle_gamma   90.00
#
_symmetry.space_group_name_H-M   'P 1'
#
loop_
_entity.id
_entity.type
_entity.pdbx_description
1 polymer ?
#
loop_
_entity_poly.entity_id
_entity_poly.type
_entity_poly.pdbx_seq_one_letter_code
_entity_poly.pdbx_strand_id
1 'polypeptide(L)'
;MEDADTRTNVRNERLASIVEQCLGSQAAYKLFDMLSAISDLDKQSKTRYMELVRDSGEYSEDEIDAIERLIASGAASYFKAVIDQVREEQVQREIEALIG
;
A
#
# COMPACT_ATOMS: atom_id res chain seq x y z
N MET A 1 -21.03 6.36 21.21
CA MET A 1 -21.16 5.53 19.99
C MET A 1 -20.69 6.31 18.75
N GLU A 2 -20.75 7.66 18.75
CA GLU A 2 -20.28 8.55 17.67
C GLU A 2 -18.76 8.56 17.39
N ASP A 3 -17.90 8.27 18.37
CA ASP A 3 -16.44 8.31 18.18
C ASP A 3 -15.89 7.19 17.28
N ALA A 4 -16.55 6.03 17.24
CA ALA A 4 -16.09 4.88 16.45
C ALA A 4 -16.42 5.04 14.95
N ASP A 5 -17.60 5.58 14.64
CA ASP A 5 -18.01 5.86 13.26
C ASP A 5 -17.15 6.95 12.62
N THR A 6 -16.83 8.02 13.37
CA THR A 6 -15.99 9.12 12.86
C THR A 6 -14.56 8.64 12.57
N ARG A 7 -13.99 7.79 13.43
CA ARG A 7 -12.64 7.22 13.25
C ARG A 7 -12.56 6.25 12.08
N THR A 8 -13.63 5.48 11.85
CA THR A 8 -13.75 4.58 10.69
C THR A 8 -13.83 5.38 9.39
N ASN A 9 -14.60 6.47 9.38
CA ASN A 9 -14.76 7.33 8.21
C ASN A 9 -13.42 7.98 7.78
N VAL A 10 -12.68 8.55 8.73
CA VAL A 10 -11.35 9.14 8.47
C VAL A 10 -10.34 8.09 7.96
N ARG A 11 -10.41 6.85 8.46
CA ARG A 11 -9.54 5.76 8.00
C ARG A 11 -9.87 5.35 6.57
N ASN A 12 -11.16 5.34 6.22
CA ASN A 12 -11.64 5.02 4.87
C ASN A 12 -11.27 6.12 3.87
N GLU A 13 -11.38 7.40 4.22
CA GLU A 13 -10.94 8.51 3.35
C GLU A 13 -9.44 8.47 3.05
N ARG A 14 -8.62 8.19 4.07
CA ARG A 14 -7.17 8.03 3.88
C ARG A 14 -6.84 6.84 2.99
N LEU A 15 -7.52 5.72 3.19
CA LEU A 15 -7.42 4.54 2.32
C LEU A 15 -7.78 4.88 0.88
N ALA A 16 -8.89 5.57 0.66
CA ALA A 16 -9.33 5.99 -0.67
C ALA A 16 -8.28 6.88 -1.36
N SER A 17 -7.71 7.86 -0.64
CA SER A 17 -6.66 8.73 -1.19
C SER A 17 -5.40 7.96 -1.61
N ILE A 18 -4.97 6.98 -0.81
CA ILE A 18 -3.82 6.12 -1.15
C ILE A 18 -4.13 5.26 -2.38
N VAL A 19 -5.33 4.70 -2.46
CA VAL A 19 -5.78 3.90 -3.60
C VAL A 19 -5.82 4.75 -4.87
N GLU A 20 -6.42 5.94 -4.82
CA GLU A 20 -6.47 6.86 -5.96
C GLU A 20 -5.07 7.24 -6.47
N GLN A 21 -4.14 7.51 -5.57
CA GLN A 21 -2.74 7.78 -5.94
C GLN A 21 -2.07 6.57 -6.60
N CYS A 22 -2.34 5.36 -6.12
CA CYS A 22 -1.79 4.14 -6.71
C CYS A 22 -2.40 3.83 -8.09
N LEU A 23 -3.69 4.11 -8.29
CA LEU A 23 -4.34 3.98 -9.59
C LEU A 23 -3.82 5.01 -10.59
N GLY A 24 -3.53 6.23 -10.14
CA GLY A 24 -2.98 7.31 -10.96
C GLY A 24 -1.47 7.21 -11.25
N SER A 25 -0.72 6.35 -10.56
CA SER A 25 0.73 6.25 -10.67
C SER A 25 1.24 4.81 -10.66
N GLN A 26 1.76 4.36 -11.81
CA GLN A 26 2.38 3.04 -11.93
C GLN A 26 3.57 2.86 -10.98
N ALA A 27 4.31 3.93 -10.67
CA ALA A 27 5.41 3.88 -9.72
C ALA A 27 4.92 3.63 -8.30
N ALA A 28 3.84 4.30 -7.87
CA ALA A 28 3.23 4.10 -6.56
C ALA A 28 2.67 2.67 -6.42
N TYR A 29 2.01 2.16 -7.45
CA TYR A 29 1.56 0.77 -7.48
C TYR A 29 2.71 -0.23 -7.32
N LYS A 30 3.81 -0.05 -8.06
CA LYS A 30 5.00 -0.93 -7.97
C LYS A 30 5.67 -0.86 -6.59
N LEU A 31 5.66 0.30 -5.94
CA LEU A 31 6.16 0.45 -4.58
C LEU A 31 5.35 -0.41 -3.60
N PHE A 32 4.02 -0.31 -3.64
CA PHE A 32 3.15 -1.11 -2.78
C PHE A 32 3.22 -2.60 -3.07
N ASP A 33 3.37 -2.99 -4.34
CA ASP A 33 3.61 -4.37 -4.75
C ASP A 33 4.90 -4.93 -4.12
N MET A 34 5.99 -4.17 -4.19
CA MET A 34 7.26 -4.54 -3.58
C MET A 34 7.16 -4.62 -2.05
N LEU A 35 6.57 -3.62 -1.40
CA LEU A 35 6.42 -3.58 0.05
C LEU A 35 5.53 -4.72 0.56
N SER A 36 4.47 -5.07 -0.18
CA SER A 36 3.62 -6.24 0.10
C SER A 36 4.44 -7.52 0.03
N ALA A 37 5.20 -7.73 -1.06
CA ALA A 37 6.03 -8.92 -1.21
C ALA A 37 7.05 -9.08 -0.07
N ILE A 38 7.64 -7.98 0.39
CA ILE A 38 8.60 -7.99 1.51
C ILE A 38 7.89 -8.23 2.85
N SER A 39 6.67 -7.71 3.01
CA SER A 39 5.85 -7.92 4.20
C SER A 39 5.48 -9.39 4.42
N ASP A 40 5.47 -10.20 3.36
CA ASP A 40 5.20 -11.64 3.46
C ASP A 40 6.47 -12.48 3.73
N LEU A 41 7.66 -11.87 3.72
CA LEU A 41 8.92 -12.57 4.00
C LEU A 41 9.12 -12.85 5.50
N ASP A 42 10.06 -13.75 5.78
CA ASP A 42 10.52 -14.01 7.14
C ASP A 42 11.20 -12.78 7.78
N LYS A 43 11.35 -12.81 9.11
CA LYS A 43 11.91 -11.71 9.88
C LYS A 43 13.33 -11.33 9.45
N GLN A 44 14.19 -12.30 9.14
CA GLN A 44 15.58 -12.04 8.75
C GLN A 44 15.63 -11.35 7.39
N SER A 45 14.81 -11.80 6.44
CA SER A 45 14.66 -11.19 5.13
C SER A 45 14.15 -9.75 5.21
N LYS A 46 13.18 -9.47 6.09
CA LYS A 46 12.69 -8.11 6.37
C LYS A 46 13.78 -7.21 6.95
N THR A 47 14.52 -7.69 7.94
CA THR A 47 15.64 -6.93 8.54
C THR A 47 16.69 -6.58 7.50
N ARG A 48 17.08 -7.54 6.66
CA ARG A 48 18.06 -7.31 5.58
C ARG A 48 17.57 -6.26 4.58
N TYR A 49 16.28 -6.28 4.23
CA TYR A 49 15.71 -5.24 3.37
C TYR A 49 15.80 -3.86 4.02
N MET A 50 15.47 -3.74 5.32
CA MET A 50 15.55 -2.46 6.03
C MET A 50 16.99 -1.94 6.14
N GLU A 51 17.99 -2.82 6.27
CA GLU A 51 19.41 -2.44 6.19
C GLU A 51 19.74 -1.83 4.82
N LEU A 52 19.30 -2.47 3.72
CA LEU A 52 19.51 -1.93 2.37
C LEU A 52 18.82 -0.57 2.16
N VAL A 53 17.62 -0.40 2.71
CA VAL A 53 16.89 0.88 2.64
C VAL A 53 17.66 1.97 3.40
N ARG A 54 18.14 1.68 4.61
CA ARG A 54 18.95 2.63 5.39
C ARG A 54 20.27 2.96 4.70
N ASP A 55 20.96 1.95 4.17
CA ASP A 55 22.26 2.11 3.48
C ASP A 55 22.15 2.87 2.15
N SER A 56 20.96 2.89 1.53
CA SER A 56 20.76 3.60 0.27
C SER A 56 20.91 5.12 0.41
N GLY A 57 20.61 5.69 1.58
CA GLY A 57 20.60 7.14 1.80
C GLY A 57 19.53 7.90 1.02
N GLU A 58 18.62 7.20 0.33
CA GLU A 58 17.58 7.78 -0.53
C GLU A 58 16.33 8.24 0.25
N TYR A 59 16.20 7.76 1.49
CA TYR A 59 15.04 8.01 2.35
C TYR A 59 15.46 8.75 3.61
N SER A 60 14.61 9.69 4.04
CA SER A 60 14.70 10.28 5.37
C SER A 60 14.38 9.27 6.47
N GLU A 61 14.82 9.51 7.70
CA GLU A 61 14.51 8.64 8.84
C GLU A 61 13.00 8.44 9.04
N ASP A 62 12.19 9.47 8.81
CA ASP A 62 10.73 9.39 8.90
C ASP A 62 10.13 8.44 7.83
N GLU A 63 10.69 8.46 6.62
CA GLU A 63 10.28 7.56 5.53
C GLU A 63 10.72 6.12 5.80
N ILE A 64 11.94 5.94 6.33
CA ILE A 64 12.46 4.64 6.74
C ILE A 64 11.57 4.02 7.82
N ASP A 65 11.20 4.80 8.84
CA ASP A 65 10.31 4.36 9.91
C ASP A 65 8.91 4.01 9.39
N ALA A 66 8.40 4.77 8.41
CA ALA A 66 7.13 4.48 7.77
C ALA A 66 7.18 3.16 6.98
N ILE A 67 8.24 2.94 6.20
CA ILE A 67 8.48 1.71 5.44
C ILE A 67 8.58 0.51 6.39
N GLU A 68 9.36 0.64 7.47
CA GLU A 68 9.53 -0.40 8.48
C GLU A 68 8.20 -0.80 9.10
N ARG A 69 7.38 0.18 9.48
CA ARG A 69 6.03 -0.07 10.03
C ARG A 69 5.10 -0.75 9.03
N LEU A 70 5.13 -0.32 7.75
CA LEU A 70 4.31 -0.92 6.70
C LEU A 70 4.64 -2.41 6.50
N ILE A 71 5.94 -2.74 6.50
CA ILE A 71 6.43 -4.11 6.33
C ILE A 71 6.16 -4.95 7.57
N ALA A 72 6.45 -4.43 8.76
CA ALA A 72 6.34 -5.18 10.02
C ALA A 72 4.90 -5.48 10.42
N SER A 73 3.97 -4.56 10.13
CA SER A 73 2.57 -4.69 10.52
C SER A 73 1.71 -5.52 9.57
N GLY A 74 2.21 -5.89 8.39
CA GLY A 74 1.37 -6.49 7.34
C GLY A 74 0.47 -5.47 6.61
N ALA A 75 0.56 -4.19 6.96
CA ALA A 75 -0.29 -3.16 6.37
C ALA A 75 -0.04 -3.01 4.87
N ALA A 76 1.21 -3.18 4.41
CA ALA A 76 1.54 -3.17 2.99
C ALA A 76 0.72 -4.19 2.19
N SER A 77 0.61 -5.44 2.69
CA SER A 77 -0.18 -6.50 2.06
C SER A 77 -1.68 -6.18 2.07
N TYR A 78 -2.19 -5.59 3.15
CA TYR A 78 -3.58 -5.14 3.22
C TYR A 78 -3.88 -4.04 2.19
N PHE A 79 -3.06 -3.00 2.11
CA PHE A 79 -3.24 -1.91 1.15
C PHE A 79 -3.18 -2.43 -0.28
N LYS A 80 -2.23 -3.34 -0.56
CA LYS A 80 -2.07 -3.96 -1.87
C LYS A 80 -3.32 -4.73 -2.30
N ALA A 81 -3.90 -5.55 -1.43
CA ALA A 81 -5.13 -6.28 -1.73
C ALA A 81 -6.30 -5.34 -2.08
N VAL A 82 -6.44 -4.23 -1.36
CA VAL A 82 -7.49 -3.23 -1.65
C VAL A 82 -7.24 -2.54 -2.99
N ILE A 83 -5.99 -2.14 -3.27
CA ILE A 83 -5.62 -1.51 -4.55
C ILE A 83 -5.90 -2.45 -5.72
N ASP A 84 -5.56 -3.74 -5.58
CA ASP A 84 -5.78 -4.75 -6.63
C ASP A 84 -7.26 -4.97 -6.90
N GLN A 85 -8.07 -5.09 -5.85
CA GLN A 85 -9.51 -5.22 -6.01
C GLN A 85 -10.11 -4.03 -6.78
N VAL A 86 -9.77 -2.80 -6.38
CA VAL A 86 -10.33 -1.60 -7.05
C VAL A 86 -9.86 -1.51 -8.50
N ARG A 87 -8.61 -1.91 -8.77
CA ARG A 87 -8.07 -1.93 -10.13
C ARG A 87 -8.76 -2.95 -11.02
N GLU A 88 -9.01 -4.16 -10.50
CA GLU A 88 -9.77 -5.20 -11.21
C GLU A 88 -11.19 -4.73 -11.52
N GLU A 89 -11.86 -4.10 -10.54
CA GLU A 89 -13.20 -3.53 -10.74
C GLU A 89 -13.21 -2.43 -11.82
N GLN A 90 -12.21 -1.55 -11.86
CA GLN A 90 -12.10 -0.52 -12.91
C GLN A 90 -11.94 -1.15 -14.29
N VAL A 91 -11.03 -2.12 -14.44
CA VAL A 91 -10.80 -2.82 -15.71
C VAL A 91 -12.08 -3.52 -16.17
N GLN A 92 -12.80 -4.18 -15.25
CA GLN A 92 -14.04 -4.85 -15.61
C GLN A 92 -15.12 -3.87 -16.09
N ARG A 93 -15.27 -2.71 -15.43
CA ARG A 93 -16.20 -1.65 -15.88
C ARG A 93 -15.81 -1.08 -17.25
N GLU A 94 -14.52 -0.89 -17.50
CA GLU A 94 -14.02 -0.44 -18.80
C GLU A 94 -14.32 -1.46 -19.91
N ILE A 95 -14.14 -2.75 -19.65
CA ILE A 95 -14.49 -3.83 -20.58
C ILE A 95 -16.00 -3.85 -20.85
N GLU A 96 -16.84 -3.77 -19.81
CA GLU A 96 -18.29 -3.72 -19.95
C GLU A 96 -18.75 -2.52 -20.78
N ALA A 97 -18.13 -1.35 -20.61
CA ALA A 97 -18.43 -0.14 -21.38
C ALA A 97 -17.99 -0.22 -22.86
N LEU A 98 -17.04 -1.10 -23.20
CA LEU A 98 -16.57 -1.31 -24.58
C LEU A 98 -17.36 -2.39 -25.32
N ILE A 99 -18.01 -3.31 -24.60
CA ILE A 99 -18.73 -4.47 -25.16
C ILE A 99 -20.26 -4.26 -25.11
N GLY A 100 -20.76 -3.37 -24.24
CA GLY A 100 -22.17 -2.96 -24.16
C GLY A 100 -22.55 -1.85 -25.14
#